data_AF-T0I3Y6-F1
#
_entry.id   AF-T0I3Y6-F1
#
_cell.length_a   1.000
_cell.length_b   1.000
_cell.length_c   1.000
_cell.angle_alpha   90.00
_cell.angle_beta   90.00
_cell.angle_gamma   90.00
#
_symmetry.space_group_name_H-M   'P 1'
#
loop_
_entity.id
_entity.type
_entity.pdbx_description
1 polymer ?
#
loop_
_entity_poly.entity_id
_entity_poly.type
_entity_poly.pdbx_seq_one_letter_code
_entity_poly.pdbx_strand_id
1 'polypeptide(L)'
;GAFGSARAAGVPLLWQHGTGDVIGTVERLEEDARGLRVIGRVSARTAAGRQAARMLREKAVDGLSFGYRVREARGAGPRELLGLDLVEVSIVTHPMQPLARVIAVEDSSSSNFA
;
A
#
# COMPACT_ATOMS: atom_id res chain seq x y z
N GLY A 1 2.27 -1.74 -17.53
CA GLY A 1 2.96 -2.97 -17.15
C GLY A 1 2.02 -3.83 -16.33
N ALA A 2 2.56 -4.59 -15.37
CA ALA A 2 1.80 -5.57 -14.59
C ALA A 2 0.59 -4.97 -13.83
N PHE A 3 0.62 -3.67 -13.57
CA PHE A 3 -0.36 -2.98 -12.73
C PHE A 3 -1.42 -2.20 -13.52
N GLY A 4 -1.39 -2.19 -14.86
CA GLY A 4 -2.22 -1.30 -15.68
C GLY A 4 -3.73 -1.49 -15.54
N SER A 5 -4.15 -2.53 -14.83
CA SER A 5 -5.55 -2.87 -14.57
C SER A 5 -5.91 -2.89 -13.08
N ALA A 6 -4.95 -2.61 -12.20
CA ALA A 6 -5.17 -2.56 -10.76
C ALA A 6 -6.17 -1.46 -10.41
N ARG A 7 -7.09 -1.75 -9.49
CA ARG A 7 -8.14 -0.81 -9.04
C ARG A 7 -8.07 -0.68 -7.54
N ALA A 8 -8.17 0.55 -7.04
CA ALA A 8 -8.15 0.83 -5.60
C ALA A 8 -9.41 0.34 -4.87
N ALA A 9 -10.56 0.35 -5.56
CA ALA A 9 -11.84 -0.04 -4.99
C ALA A 9 -11.78 -1.46 -4.40
N GLY A 10 -12.04 -1.59 -3.09
CA GLY A 10 -12.04 -2.87 -2.40
C GLY A 10 -10.66 -3.36 -1.93
N VAL A 11 -9.58 -2.63 -2.19
CA VAL A 11 -8.24 -2.99 -1.70
C VAL A 11 -8.02 -2.39 -0.31
N PRO A 12 -7.93 -3.20 0.76
CA PRO A 12 -7.69 -2.70 2.11
C PRO A 12 -6.24 -2.24 2.29
N LEU A 13 -6.03 -1.29 3.19
CA LEU A 13 -4.71 -0.98 3.72
C LEU A 13 -4.51 -1.75 5.04
N LEU A 14 -3.55 -2.64 5.07
CA LEU A 14 -3.26 -3.54 6.19
C LEU A 14 -1.96 -3.16 6.91
N TRP A 15 -1.82 -3.70 8.11
CA TRP A 15 -0.57 -3.70 8.86
C TRP A 15 0.11 -5.05 8.78
N GLN A 16 1.36 -5.10 8.29
CA GLN A 16 2.20 -6.30 8.30
C GLN A 16 1.52 -7.55 7.70
N HIS A 17 0.71 -7.38 6.64
CA HIS A 17 -0.10 -8.44 6.00
C HIS A 17 -1.15 -9.11 6.90
N GLY A 18 -1.43 -8.57 8.10
CA GLY A 18 -2.45 -9.08 9.00
C GLY A 18 -3.85 -8.89 8.43
N THR A 19 -4.54 -9.97 8.08
CA THR A 19 -5.90 -9.91 7.50
C THR A 19 -6.95 -9.34 8.46
N GLY A 20 -6.71 -9.42 9.77
CA GLY A 20 -7.50 -8.77 10.81
C GLY A 20 -7.04 -7.35 11.15
N ASP A 21 -5.87 -6.93 10.68
CA ASP A 21 -5.23 -5.66 11.03
C ASP A 21 -5.45 -4.62 9.92
N VAL A 22 -6.72 -4.37 9.59
CA VAL A 22 -7.09 -3.30 8.66
C VAL A 22 -6.84 -1.95 9.34
N ILE A 23 -5.90 -1.20 8.79
CA ILE A 23 -5.50 0.13 9.30
C ILE A 23 -6.05 1.28 8.48
N GLY A 24 -6.70 1.01 7.35
CA GLY A 24 -7.18 2.07 6.49
C GLY A 24 -7.70 1.58 5.13
N THR A 25 -7.69 2.50 4.18
CA THR A 25 -8.18 2.27 2.82
C THR A 25 -7.16 2.74 1.79
N VAL A 26 -7.05 2.01 0.68
CA VAL A 26 -6.34 2.49 -0.51
C VAL A 26 -7.29 3.37 -1.32
N GLU A 27 -6.90 4.61 -1.57
CA GLU A 27 -7.70 5.61 -2.29
C GLU A 27 -7.33 5.71 -3.77
N ARG A 28 -6.06 5.48 -4.11
CA ARG A 28 -5.56 5.48 -5.49
C ARG A 28 -4.51 4.40 -5.70
N LEU A 29 -4.60 3.76 -6.86
CA LEU A 29 -3.59 2.90 -7.46
C LEU A 29 -3.38 3.37 -8.89
N GLU A 30 -2.14 3.68 -9.25
CA GLU A 30 -1.80 4.19 -10.58
C GLU A 30 -0.40 3.74 -10.96
N GLU A 31 -0.26 3.09 -12.12
CA GLU A 31 1.05 2.73 -12.65
C GLU A 31 1.64 3.92 -13.40
N ASP A 32 2.88 4.28 -13.09
CA ASP A 32 3.67 5.26 -13.81
C ASP A 32 4.98 4.63 -14.34
N ALA A 33 5.84 5.45 -14.95
CA ALA A 33 7.11 4.97 -15.51
C ALA A 33 8.11 4.42 -14.46
N ARG A 34 7.89 4.66 -13.16
CA ARG A 34 8.73 4.18 -12.06
C ARG A 34 8.17 2.93 -11.40
N GLY A 35 6.85 2.71 -11.48
CA GLY A 35 6.18 1.55 -10.91
C GLY A 35 4.75 1.87 -10.46
N LEU A 36 4.28 1.19 -9.41
CA LEU A 36 2.96 1.42 -8.85
C LEU A 36 2.99 2.54 -7.80
N ARG A 37 2.26 3.62 -8.06
CA ARG A 37 1.96 4.67 -7.10
C ARG A 37 0.69 4.34 -6.32
N VAL A 38 0.79 4.44 -5.00
CA VAL A 38 -0.33 4.20 -4.07
C VAL A 38 -0.60 5.46 -3.25
N ILE A 39 -1.88 5.82 -3.10
CA ILE A 39 -2.34 6.77 -2.08
C ILE A 39 -3.29 6.01 -1.17
N GLY A 40 -3.06 6.08 0.13
CA GLY A 40 -3.91 5.46 1.14
C GLY A 40 -4.18 6.40 2.30
N ARG A 41 -5.29 6.16 3.00
CA ARG A 41 -5.68 6.85 4.23
C ARG A 41 -5.61 5.90 5.40
N VAL A 42 -4.80 6.24 6.40
CA VAL A 42 -4.75 5.52 7.67
C VAL A 42 -5.88 6.00 8.58
N SER A 43 -6.56 5.06 9.23
CA SER A 43 -7.68 5.26 10.15
C SER A 43 -7.22 5.02 11.58
N ALA A 44 -7.42 6.00 12.46
CA ALA A 44 -7.10 5.89 13.89
C ALA A 44 -8.17 5.14 14.72
N ARG A 45 -9.16 4.48 14.06
CA ARG A 45 -10.27 3.81 14.75
C ARG A 45 -9.83 2.56 15.51
N THR A 46 -8.82 1.85 15.01
CA THR A 46 -8.28 0.63 15.65
C THR A 46 -6.97 0.91 16.38
N ALA A 47 -6.57 0.02 17.29
CA ALA A 47 -5.27 0.10 17.96
C ALA A 47 -4.11 0.02 16.94
N ALA A 48 -4.19 -0.93 16.01
CA ALA A 48 -3.24 -1.08 14.91
C ALA A 48 -3.15 0.19 14.05
N GLY A 49 -4.29 0.81 13.71
CA GLY A 49 -4.31 2.04 12.92
C GLY A 49 -3.68 3.23 13.64
N ARG A 50 -3.91 3.38 14.95
CA ARG A 50 -3.23 4.40 15.77
C ARG A 50 -1.72 4.19 15.82
N GLN A 51 -1.29 2.95 16.03
CA GLN A 51 0.12 2.58 16.03
C GLN A 51 0.76 2.87 14.66
N ALA A 52 0.15 2.41 13.57
CA ALA A 52 0.63 2.63 12.21
C ALA A 52 0.77 4.12 11.90
N ALA A 53 -0.26 4.94 12.20
CA ALA A 53 -0.22 6.38 11.97
C ALA A 53 0.94 7.06 12.74
N ARG A 54 1.16 6.66 14.00
CA ARG A 54 2.29 7.16 14.79
C ARG A 54 3.63 6.78 14.19
N MET A 55 3.83 5.49 13.87
CA MET A 55 5.10 4.99 13.35
C MET A 55 5.43 5.59 11.97
N LEU A 56 4.43 5.81 11.11
CA LEU A 56 4.59 6.47 9.81
C LEU A 56 5.03 7.93 9.99
N ARG A 57 4.39 8.69 10.88
CA ARG A 57 4.78 10.08 11.18
C ARG A 57 6.21 10.18 11.72
N GLU A 58 6.57 9.29 12.63
CA GLU A 58 7.91 9.22 13.23
C GLU A 58 8.96 8.64 12.25
N LYS A 59 8.56 8.21 11.05
CA LYS A 59 9.39 7.49 10.07
C LYS A 59 10.06 6.23 10.65
N ALA A 60 9.46 5.67 11.70
CA ALA A 60 9.89 4.40 12.30
C ALA A 60 9.50 3.19 11.43
N VAL A 61 8.51 3.36 10.55
CA VAL A 61 8.16 2.42 9.48
C VAL A 61 7.88 3.21 8.20
N ASP A 62 8.37 2.70 7.08
CA ASP A 62 8.11 3.30 5.76
C ASP A 62 8.02 2.25 4.64
N GLY A 63 8.08 0.96 4.95
CA GLY A 63 8.01 -0.10 3.94
C GLY A 63 6.58 -0.28 3.42
N LEU A 64 6.47 -0.59 2.13
CA LEU A 64 5.23 -0.92 1.46
C LEU A 64 5.33 -2.31 0.83
N SER A 65 4.25 -3.07 0.91
CA SER A 65 4.10 -4.37 0.25
C SER A 65 2.67 -4.52 -0.27
N PHE A 66 2.44 -5.52 -1.10
CA PHE A 66 1.10 -5.82 -1.61
C PHE A 66 0.96 -7.32 -1.90
N GLY A 67 -0.23 -7.83 -1.59
CA GLY A 67 -0.69 -9.14 -2.00
C GLY A 67 -1.40 -9.03 -3.34
N TYR A 68 -1.22 -10.02 -4.21
CA TYR A 68 -1.78 -9.99 -5.56
C TYR A 68 -2.21 -11.37 -6.07
N ARG A 69 -3.09 -11.35 -7.07
CA ARG A 69 -3.38 -12.51 -7.93
C ARG A 69 -2.80 -12.25 -9.31
N VAL A 70 -2.14 -13.25 -9.87
CA VAL A 70 -1.61 -13.17 -11.22
C VAL A 70 -2.71 -13.46 -12.22
N ARG A 71 -2.95 -12.52 -13.14
CA ARG A 71 -3.85 -12.71 -14.28
C ARG A 71 -3.12 -13.18 -15.51
N GLU A 72 -1.95 -12.60 -15.76
CA GLU A 72 -1.15 -12.89 -16.93
C GLU A 72 0.34 -12.90 -16.58
N ALA A 73 1.05 -13.90 -17.08
CA ALA A 73 2.49 -14.03 -16.93
C ALA A 73 3.07 -14.90 -18.04
N ARG A 74 4.37 -14.78 -18.27
CA ARG A 74 5.11 -15.62 -19.22
C ARG A 74 6.46 -16.06 -18.68
N GLY A 75 7.03 -17.09 -19.30
CA GLY A 75 8.30 -17.69 -18.90
C GLY A 75 8.15 -18.68 -17.73
N ALA A 76 9.19 -19.49 -17.52
CA ALA A 76 9.25 -20.52 -16.48
C ALA A 76 10.42 -20.33 -15.48
N GLY A 77 11.20 -19.24 -15.60
CA GLY A 77 12.33 -18.94 -14.71
C GLY A 77 13.42 -18.07 -15.36
N PRO A 78 13.37 -16.71 -15.26
CA PRO A 78 12.41 -15.93 -14.48
C PRO A 78 11.01 -15.94 -15.10
N ARG A 79 10.02 -15.77 -14.24
CA ARG A 79 8.63 -15.53 -14.64
C ARG A 79 8.40 -14.03 -14.68
N GLU A 80 7.98 -13.53 -15.84
CA GLU A 80 7.58 -12.14 -16.00
C GLU A 80 6.07 -12.02 -15.74
N LEU A 81 5.69 -11.11 -14.84
CA LEU A 81 4.29 -10.82 -14.53
C LEU A 81 3.81 -9.69 -15.45
N LEU A 82 2.76 -9.95 -16.23
CA LEU A 82 2.24 -9.04 -17.25
C LEU A 82 0.92 -8.38 -16.81
N GLY A 83 0.19 -9.01 -15.88
CA GLY A 83 -1.06 -8.47 -15.35
C GLY A 83 -1.38 -9.03 -13.97
N LEU A 84 -1.70 -8.14 -13.03
CA LEU A 84 -1.99 -8.44 -11.63
C LEU A 84 -3.29 -7.76 -11.18
N ASP A 85 -4.02 -8.44 -10.28
CA ASP A 85 -5.01 -7.82 -9.42
C ASP A 85 -4.45 -7.69 -8.01
N LEU A 86 -4.49 -6.49 -7.44
CA LEU A 86 -4.13 -6.27 -6.04
C LEU A 86 -5.24 -6.78 -5.14
N VAL A 87 -4.85 -7.53 -4.11
CA VAL A 87 -5.75 -8.07 -3.09
C VAL A 87 -5.68 -7.19 -1.84
N GLU A 88 -4.51 -6.69 -1.50
CA GLU A 88 -4.27 -5.80 -0.35
C GLU A 88 -3.00 -4.97 -0.58
N VAL A 89 -2.90 -3.86 0.14
CA VAL A 89 -1.64 -3.13 0.32
C VAL A 89 -1.33 -3.09 1.81
N SER A 90 -0.07 -3.30 2.17
CA SER A 90 0.38 -3.34 3.57
C SER A 90 1.48 -2.33 3.83
N ILE A 91 1.40 -1.66 4.99
CA ILE A 91 2.57 -1.04 5.61
C ILE A 91 3.37 -2.12 6.33
N VAL A 92 4.66 -2.22 6.02
CA VAL A 92 5.54 -3.28 6.51
C VAL A 92 6.87 -2.73 7.01
N THR A 93 7.52 -3.43 7.93
CA THR A 93 8.85 -3.04 8.41
C THR A 93 9.92 -3.32 7.35
N HIS A 94 9.83 -4.48 6.69
CA HIS A 94 10.80 -4.95 5.72
C HIS A 94 10.08 -5.30 4.42
N PRO A 95 10.09 -4.41 3.40
CA PRO A 95 9.46 -4.72 2.13
C PRO A 95 10.30 -5.74 1.34
N MET A 96 9.64 -6.66 0.63
CA MET A 96 10.34 -7.58 -0.29
C MET A 96 11.02 -6.82 -1.43
N GLN A 97 10.44 -5.71 -1.88
CA GLN A 97 11.04 -4.82 -2.86
C GLN A 97 11.65 -3.61 -2.10
N PRO A 98 12.98 -3.41 -2.09
CA PRO A 98 13.63 -2.40 -1.22
C PRO A 98 13.22 -0.93 -1.46
N LEU A 99 12.80 -0.60 -2.68
CA LEU A 99 12.35 0.73 -3.12
C LEU A 99 10.84 0.95 -2.92
N ALA A 100 10.06 -0.06 -2.51
CA ALA A 100 8.66 0.08 -2.17
C ALA A 100 8.54 0.77 -0.81
N ARG A 101 8.53 2.11 -0.85
CA ARG A 101 8.58 2.97 0.33
C ARG A 101 7.46 4.00 0.35
N VAL A 102 7.04 4.37 1.54
CA VAL A 102 6.20 5.55 1.80
C VAL A 102 7.07 6.79 1.62
N ILE A 103 6.76 7.58 0.59
CA ILE A 103 7.54 8.76 0.21
C ILE A 103 7.01 10.08 0.81
N ALA A 104 5.77 10.08 1.29
CA ALA A 104 5.11 11.23 1.88
C ALA A 104 4.07 10.78 2.90
N VAL A 105 3.95 11.53 3.99
CA VAL A 105 2.90 11.39 4.99
C VAL A 105 2.34 12.78 5.24
N GLU A 106 1.03 12.92 5.05
CA GLU A 106 0.30 14.18 5.28
C GLU A 106 -0.60 14.00 6.51
N ASP A 107 -0.52 14.94 7.46
CA ASP A 107 -1.47 15.00 8.55
C ASP A 107 -2.71 15.78 8.10
N SER A 108 -3.89 15.19 8.25
CA SER A 108 -5.16 15.85 7.96
C SER A 108 -5.57 16.89 9.02
N SER A 109 -4.64 17.38 9.83
CA SER A 109 -4.89 18.40 10.85
C SER A 109 -4.82 19.80 10.24
N SER A 110 -5.78 20.15 9.38
CA SER A 110 -6.10 21.55 9.09
C SER A 110 -7.51 21.68 8.47
N SER A 111 -8.49 22.08 9.27
CA SER A 111 -9.46 23.07 8.80
C SER A 111 -9.50 24.16 9.87
N ASN A 112 -9.04 25.34 9.45
CA ASN A 112 -9.07 26.57 10.24
C ASN A 112 -10.49 26.83 10.74
N PHE A 113 -10.61 27.13 12.02
CA PHE A 113 -11.63 28.08 12.46
C PHE A 113 -11.27 29.44 11.87
N ALA A 114 -12.03 29.87 10.87
CA ALA A 114 -12.17 31.25 10.45
C ALA A 114 -13.66 31.54 10.31
#